data_AF-A0A8I2YD52-F1
#
_entry.id   AF-A0A8I2YD52-F1
#
_cell.length_a   1.000
_cell.length_b   1.000
_cell.length_c   1.000
_cell.angle_alpha   90.00
_cell.angle_beta   90.00
_cell.angle_gamma   90.00
#
_symmetry.space_group_name_H-M   'P 1'
#
loop_
_entity.id
_entity.type
_entity.pdbx_description
1 polymer ?
#
loop_
_entity_poly.entity_id
_entity_poly.type
_entity_poly.pdbx_seq_one_letter_code
_entity_poly.pdbx_strand_id
1 'polypeptide(L)'
;MLREWTGSYWVWQTLRELGLVIQLGHCPREPCYLPKAPYANDFMIIDSNGIHSIALQFCGCETANSHLHQLLCYCLFPAITDKPKTAATFSILEEFHILSVESKISAHH
;
A
#
# COMPACT_ATOMS: atom_id res chain seq x y z
N MET A 1 10.47 5.33 -2.94
CA MET A 1 11.26 5.08 -1.70
C MET A 1 12.15 6.29 -1.45
N LEU A 2 12.12 6.87 -0.25
CA LEU A 2 12.91 8.07 0.06
C LEU A 2 14.19 7.67 0.81
N ARG A 3 15.25 8.44 0.55
CA ARG A 3 16.52 8.29 1.24
C ARG A 3 16.90 9.62 1.85
N GLU A 4 17.27 9.60 3.13
CA GLU A 4 17.83 10.75 3.82
C GLU A 4 19.34 10.62 3.86
N TRP A 5 20.04 11.73 3.65
CA TRP A 5 21.49 11.81 3.79
C TRP A 5 21.83 12.17 5.24
N THR A 6 22.55 11.31 5.95
CA THR A 6 22.92 11.54 7.36
C THR A 6 24.18 12.38 7.55
N GLY A 7 24.82 12.81 6.46
CA GLY A 7 26.15 13.42 6.49
C GLY A 7 27.28 12.45 6.13
N SER A 8 27.05 11.13 6.27
CA SER A 8 28.04 10.09 5.95
C SER A 8 27.54 8.94 5.07
N TYR A 9 26.25 8.60 5.16
CA TYR A 9 25.64 7.55 4.33
C TYR A 9 24.17 7.82 4.09
N TRP A 10 23.59 7.10 3.13
CA TRP A 10 22.17 7.16 2.84
C TRP A 10 21.41 6.16 3.71
N VAL A 11 20.34 6.60 4.34
CA VAL A 11 19.44 5.75 5.11
C VAL A 11 18.08 5.74 4.43
N TRP A 12 17.46 4.56 4.40
CA TRP A 12 16.08 4.44 3.93
C TRP A 12 15.15 5.10 4.93
N GLN A 13 14.24 5.93 4.40
CA GLN A 13 13.20 6.56 5.19
C GLN A 13 11.84 6.19 4.62
N THR A 14 10.91 5.90 5.52
CA THR A 14 9.54 5.57 5.15
C THR A 14 8.69 6.84 5.06
N LEU A 15 7.65 6.82 4.23
CA LEU A 15 6.68 7.92 4.18
C LEU A 15 5.99 8.14 5.54
N ARG A 16 5.86 7.06 6.32
CA ARG A 16 5.35 7.09 7.70
C ARG A 16 6.23 7.92 8.64
N GLU A 17 7.55 7.74 8.60
CA GLU A 17 8.49 8.50 9.44
C GLU A 17 8.50 9.99 9.12
N LEU A 18 8.15 10.35 7.88
CA LEU A 18 7.95 11.72 7.44
C LEU A 18 6.58 12.31 7.81
N GLY A 19 5.75 11.56 8.53
CA GLY A 19 4.41 11.99 8.96
C GLY A 19 3.36 11.99 7.85
N LEU A 20 3.65 11.41 6.68
CA LEU A 20 2.68 11.32 5.59
C LEU A 20 1.64 10.23 5.91
N VAL A 21 0.37 10.63 5.89
CA VAL A 21 -0.78 9.74 6.05
C VAL A 21 -1.60 9.73 4.76
N ILE A 22 -1.85 8.55 4.22
CA ILE A 22 -2.71 8.38 3.04
C ILE A 22 -4.16 8.20 3.50
N GLN A 23 -5.00 9.19 3.22
CA GLN A 23 -6.45 9.11 3.47
C GLN A 23 -7.15 8.46 2.27
N LEU A 24 -7.80 7.31 2.50
CA LEU A 24 -8.61 6.62 1.50
C LEU A 24 -10.07 7.08 1.53
N GLY A 25 -10.81 6.76 0.45
CA GLY A 25 -12.25 6.90 0.36
C GLY A 25 -12.77 8.32 0.08
N HIS A 26 -11.89 9.30 -0.03
CA HIS A 26 -12.19 10.67 -0.44
C HIS A 26 -11.30 11.11 -1.60
N CYS A 27 -11.68 12.19 -2.29
CA CYS A 27 -10.83 12.82 -3.29
C CYS A 27 -9.54 13.35 -2.65
N PRO A 28 -8.41 13.40 -3.38
CA PRO A 28 -7.19 13.98 -2.86
C PRO A 28 -7.43 15.40 -2.34
N ARG A 29 -6.90 15.70 -1.14
CA ARG A 29 -7.01 16.98 -0.41
C ARG A 29 -8.38 17.28 0.23
N GLU A 30 -9.35 16.39 0.11
CA GLU A 30 -10.58 16.46 0.89
C GLU A 30 -10.34 15.80 2.27
N PRO A 31 -10.58 16.50 3.39
CA PRO A 31 -10.41 15.92 4.71
C PRO A 31 -11.55 14.94 5.00
N CYS A 32 -11.20 13.75 5.52
CA CYS A 32 -12.16 12.87 6.15
C CYS A 32 -12.34 13.31 7.61
N TYR A 33 -13.57 13.59 8.05
CA TYR A 33 -13.86 13.93 9.44
C TYR A 33 -14.07 12.70 10.33
N LEU A 34 -14.20 11.52 9.73
CA LEU A 34 -14.34 10.23 10.43
C LEU A 34 -13.30 9.21 9.93
N PRO A 35 -11.99 9.52 10.03
CA PRO A 35 -10.95 8.60 9.59
C PRO A 35 -10.88 7.38 10.52
N LYS A 36 -10.70 6.20 9.93
CA LYS A 36 -10.51 4.93 10.64
C LYS A 36 -9.11 4.41 10.36
N ALA A 37 -8.28 4.36 11.39
CA ALA A 37 -6.95 3.75 11.27
C ALA A 37 -7.09 2.23 11.05
N PRO A 38 -6.18 1.60 10.27
CA PRO A 38 -6.01 0.17 10.26
C PRO A 38 -5.63 -0.33 11.65
N TYR A 39 -5.79 -1.63 11.89
CA TYR A 39 -5.43 -2.23 13.17
C TYR A 39 -3.97 -1.93 13.54
N ALA A 40 -3.75 -1.43 14.75
CA ALA A 40 -2.44 -1.02 15.26
C ALA A 40 -1.73 0.11 14.48
N ASN A 41 -2.45 0.81 13.58
CA ASN A 41 -1.90 1.90 12.77
C ASN A 41 -0.63 1.53 12.00
N ASP A 42 -0.58 0.28 11.55
CA ASP A 42 0.52 -0.30 10.78
C ASP A 42 -0.06 -0.92 9.51
N PHE A 43 0.45 -0.46 8.36
CA PHE A 43 0.04 -0.94 7.06
C PHE A 43 1.26 -1.05 6.14
N MET A 44 1.39 -2.21 5.51
CA MET A 44 2.49 -2.52 4.59
C MET A 44 2.00 -2.54 3.15
N ILE A 45 2.72 -1.87 2.26
CA ILE A 45 2.54 -1.98 0.81
C ILE A 45 3.73 -2.74 0.24
N ILE A 46 3.45 -3.77 -0.54
CA ILE A 46 4.44 -4.49 -1.35
C ILE A 46 4.39 -3.90 -2.75
N ASP A 47 5.52 -3.40 -3.23
CA ASP A 47 5.70 -2.88 -4.57
C ASP A 47 6.93 -3.54 -5.23
N SER A 48 7.14 -3.36 -6.53
CA SER A 48 8.31 -3.89 -7.23
C SER A 48 9.63 -3.34 -6.68
N ASN A 49 9.58 -2.15 -6.08
CA ASN A 49 10.73 -1.52 -5.45
C ASN A 49 10.97 -1.97 -3.99
N GLY A 50 10.13 -2.86 -3.44
CA GLY A 50 10.27 -3.41 -2.09
C GLY A 50 9.03 -3.25 -1.20
N ILE A 51 9.23 -3.43 0.10
CA ILE A 51 8.16 -3.34 1.11
C ILE A 51 8.20 -1.96 1.78
N HIS A 52 7.03 -1.32 1.88
CA HIS A 52 6.85 0.03 2.39
C HIS A 52 5.90 0.02 3.59
N SER A 53 6.41 0.37 4.78
CA SER A 53 5.54 0.71 5.91
C SER A 53 5.00 2.13 5.72
N ILE A 54 3.67 2.28 5.74
CA ILE A 54 2.99 3.56 5.55
C ILE A 54 1.96 3.81 6.64
N ALA A 55 1.64 5.07 6.88
CA ALA A 55 0.43 5.43 7.62
C ALA A 55 -0.72 5.58 6.61
N LEU A 56 -1.81 4.84 6.85
CA LEU A 56 -2.99 4.81 6.00
C LEU A 56 -4.22 4.98 6.87
N GLN A 57 -5.25 5.67 6.36
CA GLN A 57 -6.53 5.82 7.04
C GLN A 57 -7.67 5.51 6.08
N PHE A 58 -8.58 4.65 6.51
CA PHE A 58 -9.84 4.41 5.81
C PHE A 58 -10.81 5.56 6.06
N CYS A 59 -11.69 5.83 5.11
CA CYS A 59 -12.88 6.62 5.34
C CYS A 59 -13.89 5.81 6.16
N GLY A 60 -14.37 6.41 7.25
CA GLY A 60 -15.39 5.84 8.13
C GLY A 60 -16.74 6.56 8.08
N CYS A 61 -16.94 7.49 7.15
CA CYS A 61 -18.20 8.19 6.94
C CYS A 61 -19.35 7.22 6.61
N GLU A 62 -20.59 7.64 6.82
CA GLU A 62 -21.77 6.78 6.58
C GLU A 62 -21.91 6.32 5.13
N THR A 63 -21.49 7.15 4.19
CA THR A 63 -21.48 6.87 2.75
C THR A 63 -20.21 6.17 2.27
N ALA A 64 -19.31 5.80 3.19
CA ALA A 64 -18.03 5.21 2.82
C ALA A 64 -18.22 3.80 2.25
N ASN A 65 -17.47 3.51 1.18
CA ASN A 65 -17.35 2.16 0.65
C ASN A 65 -16.63 1.23 1.65
N SER A 66 -16.70 -0.09 1.41
CA SER A 66 -15.95 -1.07 2.21
C SER A 66 -14.44 -0.82 2.15
N HIS A 67 -13.69 -1.25 3.18
CA HIS A 67 -12.23 -1.11 3.21
C HIS A 67 -11.56 -1.74 1.97
N LEU A 68 -12.09 -2.87 1.50
CA LEU A 68 -11.63 -3.52 0.28
C LEU A 68 -11.79 -2.59 -0.94
N HIS A 69 -12.98 -2.01 -1.12
CA HIS A 69 -13.21 -1.07 -2.23
C HIS A 69 -12.28 0.15 -2.14
N GLN A 70 -12.13 0.71 -0.94
CA GLN A 70 -11.26 1.87 -0.72
C GLN A 70 -9.80 1.58 -1.11
N LEU A 71 -9.28 0.37 -0.83
CA LEU A 71 -7.95 -0.05 -1.27
C LEU A 71 -7.87 -0.22 -2.79
N LEU A 72 -8.86 -0.88 -3.39
CA LEU A 72 -8.89 -1.14 -4.83
C LEU A 72 -8.98 0.15 -5.65
N CYS A 73 -9.70 1.18 -5.18
CA CYS A 73 -9.70 2.51 -5.81
C CYS A 73 -8.31 3.17 -5.84
N TYR A 74 -7.40 2.73 -4.97
CA TYR A 74 -6.00 3.19 -4.92
C TYR A 74 -5.04 2.18 -5.56
N CYS A 75 -5.55 1.21 -6.33
CA CYS A 75 -4.75 0.14 -6.96
C CYS A 75 -3.92 -0.66 -5.94
N LEU A 76 -4.47 -0.85 -4.74
CA LEU A 76 -3.90 -1.69 -3.69
C LEU A 76 -4.74 -2.95 -3.54
N PHE A 77 -4.13 -4.09 -3.85
CA PHE A 77 -4.76 -5.40 -3.68
C PHE A 77 -4.41 -5.96 -2.31
N PRO A 78 -5.34 -6.08 -1.37
CA PRO A 78 -5.03 -6.56 -0.03
C PRO A 78 -4.66 -8.04 -0.02
N ALA A 79 -3.72 -8.42 0.85
CA ALA A 79 -3.35 -9.81 1.07
C ALA A 79 -4.49 -10.61 1.76
N ILE A 80 -5.32 -9.94 2.56
CA ILE A 80 -6.52 -10.49 3.22
C ILE A 80 -7.66 -9.49 3.16
N THR A 81 -8.89 -9.96 2.97
CA THR A 81 -10.05 -9.10 2.81
C THR A 81 -10.60 -8.56 4.13
N ASP A 82 -10.52 -9.35 5.22
CA ASP A 82 -10.87 -8.89 6.57
C ASP A 82 -9.66 -8.25 7.26
N LYS A 83 -9.82 -7.00 7.72
CA LYS A 83 -8.79 -6.19 8.39
C LYS A 83 -7.42 -6.25 7.70
N PRO A 84 -7.31 -5.74 6.47
CA PRO A 84 -6.04 -5.75 5.73
C PRO A 84 -4.98 -4.97 6.50
N LYS A 85 -3.82 -5.61 6.69
CA LYS A 85 -2.58 -4.98 7.17
C LYS A 85 -1.52 -4.88 6.08
N THR A 86 -1.70 -5.60 4.99
CA THR A 86 -0.77 -5.69 3.89
C THR A 86 -1.55 -5.62 2.58
N ALA A 87 -1.06 -4.85 1.62
CA ALA A 87 -1.54 -4.86 0.25
C ALA A 87 -0.36 -4.88 -0.72
N ALA A 88 -0.58 -5.41 -1.92
CA ALA A 88 0.35 -5.33 -3.02
C ALA A 88 -0.13 -4.28 -4.02
N THR A 89 0.79 -3.57 -4.68
CA THR A 89 0.45 -2.75 -5.84
C THR A 89 0.04 -3.66 -7.00
N PHE A 90 -0.79 -3.16 -7.91
CA PHE A 90 -1.15 -3.93 -9.10
C PHE A 90 0.07 -4.18 -10.00
N SER A 91 1.05 -3.26 -10.02
CA SER A 91 2.29 -3.40 -10.78
C SER A 91 3.10 -4.65 -10.38
N ILE A 92 3.26 -4.92 -9.07
CA ILE A 92 3.98 -6.12 -8.63
C ILE A 92 3.16 -7.40 -8.89
N LEU A 93 1.82 -7.31 -8.89
CA LEU A 93 0.96 -8.43 -9.26
C LEU A 93 1.08 -8.76 -10.76
N GLU A 94 1.16 -7.76 -11.62
CA GLU A 94 1.39 -7.93 -13.06
C GLU A 94 2.78 -8.53 -13.33
N GLU A 95 3.82 -8.02 -12.69
CA GLU A 95 5.17 -8.56 -12.80
C GLU A 95 5.25 -10.02 -12.33
N PHE A 96 4.64 -10.33 -11.18
CA PHE A 96 4.54 -11.70 -10.69
C PHE A 96 3.79 -12.60 -11.67
N HIS A 97 2.72 -12.11 -12.30
CA HIS A 97 1.97 -12.88 -13.29
C HIS A 97 2.84 -13.21 -14.51
N ILE A 98 3.57 -12.23 -15.06
CA ILE A 98 4.48 -12.43 -16.20
C ILE A 98 5.56 -13.47 -15.86
N LEU A 99 6.27 -13.28 -14.73
CA LEU A 99 7.31 -14.22 -14.29
C LEU A 99 6.78 -15.63 -14.04
N SER A 100 5.55 -15.74 -13.54
CA SER A 100 4.90 -17.04 -13.31
C SER A 100 4.54 -17.76 -14.62
N VAL A 101 4.24 -17.02 -15.69
CA VAL A 101 3.98 -17.58 -17.02
C VAL A 101 5.30 -17.98 -17.68
N GLU A 102 6.32 -17.13 -17.63
CA GLU A 102 7.63 -17.40 -18.23
C GLU A 102 8.38 -18.56 -17.55
N SER A 103 8.31 -18.66 -16.22
CA SER A 103 8.94 -19.78 -15.48
C SER A 103 8.31 -21.12 -15.80
N LYS A 104 6.99 -21.18 -16.05
CA LYS A 104 6.32 -22.39 -16.55
C LYS A 104 6.78 -22.78 -17.95
N ILE A 105 7.04 -21.80 -18.82
CA ILE A 105 7.57 -22.05 -20.17
C ILE A 105 9.03 -22.54 -20.10
N SER A 106 9.84 -21.98 -19.20
CA SER A 106 11.26 -22.38 -19.02
C SER A 106 11.44 -23.77 -18.40
N ALA A 107 10.41 -24.33 -17.75
CA ALA A 107 10.43 -25.69 -17.19
C ALA A 107 10.21 -26.79 -18.27
N HIS A 108 10.10 -26.42 -19.55
CA HIS A 108 9.85 -27.32 -20.67
C HIS A 108 11.00 -27.37 -21.69
N HIS A 109 12.26 -27.33 -21.23
CA HIS A 109 13.42 -27.51 -22.10
C HIS A 109 14.51 -28.38 -21.47
#